data_AF-A0A963PR94-F1
#
_entry.id   AF-A0A963PR94-F1
#
_cell.length_a   1.000
_cell.length_b   1.000
_cell.length_c   1.000
_cell.angle_alpha   90.00
_cell.angle_beta   90.00
_cell.angle_gamma   90.00
#
_symmetry.space_group_name_H-M   'P 1'
#
loop_
_entity.id
_entity.type
_entity.pdbx_description
1 polymer ?
#
loop_
_entity_poly.entity_id
_entity_poly.type
_entity_poly.pdbx_seq_one_letter_code
_entity_poly.pdbx_strand_id
1 'polypeptide(L)' 'RPDPIVFMLWGKHAQDCLPQGDRVGEDAPRLYLRSNHPSPLSARRPPVPFLGCGHFARANDFLRRHGVPPVDW' A
#
# COMPACT_ATOMS: atom_id res chain seq x y z
N ARG A 1 -15.67 14.36 6.15
CA ARG A 1 -14.69 13.41 6.72
C ARG A 1 -13.75 13.08 5.58
N PRO A 2 -12.43 13.16 5.74
CA PRO A 2 -11.54 12.83 4.64
C PRO A 2 -11.56 11.32 4.38
N ASP A 3 -11.45 10.96 3.11
CA ASP A 3 -11.60 9.58 2.66
C ASP A 3 -10.41 8.72 3.07
N PRO A 4 -10.62 7.41 3.34
CA PRO A 4 -9.53 6.49 3.64
C PRO A 4 -8.62 6.30 2.41
N ILE A 5 -7.31 6.27 2.62
CA ILE A 5 -6.31 6.20 1.52
C ILE A 5 -5.41 4.97 1.70
N VAL A 6 -5.15 4.26 0.60
CA VAL A 6 -4.19 3.15 0.56
C VAL A 6 -2.99 3.54 -0.29
N PHE A 7 -1.79 3.45 0.28
CA PHE A 7 -0.53 3.69 -0.40
C PHE A 7 0.18 2.36 -0.70
N MET A 8 0.44 2.09 -1.98
CA MET A 8 1.21 0.92 -2.44
C MET A 8 2.65 1.34 -2.79
N LEU A 9 3.57 1.08 -1.88
CA LEU A 9 4.98 1.50 -1.95
C LEU A 9 5.86 0.34 -2.44
N TRP A 10 5.99 0.23 -3.76
CA TRP A 10 6.74 -0.86 -4.40
C TRP A 10 8.16 -0.46 -4.77
N GLY A 11 9.13 -1.07 -4.08
CA GLY A 11 10.55 -0.77 -4.25
C GLY A 11 11.03 0.39 -3.37
N LYS A 12 12.35 0.48 -3.24
CA LYS A 12 13.02 1.42 -2.33
C LYS A 12 12.68 2.88 -2.63
N HIS A 13 12.69 3.27 -3.90
CA HIS A 13 12.39 4.64 -4.31
C HIS A 13 10.99 5.09 -3.83
N ALA A 14 9.95 4.29 -4.08
CA ALA A 14 8.59 4.60 -3.63
C ALA A 14 8.48 4.66 -2.10
N GLN A 15 9.21 3.80 -1.38
CA GLN A 15 9.23 3.80 0.09
C GLN A 15 9.95 5.03 0.66
N ASP A 16 11.01 5.48 0.01
CA ASP A 16 11.79 6.67 0.39
C ASP A 16 11.04 7.97 0.05
N CYS A 17 10.20 7.97 -0.99
CA CYS A 17 9.32 9.09 -1.36
C CYS A 17 8.14 9.29 -0.40
N LEU A 18 7.94 8.39 0.58
CA LEU A 18 6.89 8.57 1.56
C LEU A 18 7.17 9.85 2.38
N PRO A 19 6.24 10.82 2.46
CA PRO A 19 6.47 12.08 3.16
C PRO A 19 6.89 11.83 4.60
N GLN A 20 8.05 12.37 5.00
CA GLN A 20 8.50 12.35 6.40
C GLN A 20 7.59 13.27 7.23
N GLY A 21 6.41 12.79 7.59
CA GLY A 21 5.37 13.63 8.16
C GLY A 21 3.96 13.08 7.99
N ASP A 22 3.75 12.07 7.13
CA ASP A 22 2.48 11.33 7.06
C ASP A 22 2.36 10.38 8.27
N ARG A 23 2.38 11.00 9.45
CA ARG A 23 2.18 10.36 10.74
C ARG A 23 0.73 9.92 10.77
N VAL A 24 0.52 8.66 11.12
CA VAL A 24 -0.78 8.12 11.54
C VAL A 24 -1.40 9.12 12.53
N GLY A 25 -2.37 9.93 12.09
CA GLY A 25 -2.94 10.97 12.95
C GLY A 25 -3.65 12.15 12.28
N GLU A 26 -3.41 12.48 11.01
CA GLU A 26 -4.10 13.64 10.40
C GLU A 26 -5.32 13.21 9.57
N ASP A 27 -6.48 13.39 10.22
CA ASP A 27 -7.90 13.33 9.82
C ASP A 27 -8.45 12.12 9.03
N ALA A 28 -7.67 11.43 8.19
CA ALA A 28 -8.10 10.29 7.38
C ALA A 28 -7.37 8.98 7.74
N PRO A 29 -8.08 7.83 7.77
CA PRO A 29 -7.43 6.53 7.88
C PRO A 29 -6.48 6.26 6.70
N ARG A 30 -5.25 5.86 6.97
CA ARG A 30 -4.24 5.53 5.95
C ARG A 30 -3.71 4.11 6.12
N LEU A 31 -3.52 3.38 5.02
CA LEU A 31 -2.87 2.08 4.98
C LEU A 31 -1.65 2.11 4.06
N TYR A 32 -0.49 1.69 4.58
CA TYR A 32 0.74 1.57 3.79
C TYR A 32 1.07 0.10 3.51
N LEU A 33 1.20 -0.24 2.23
CA LEU A 33 1.53 -1.58 1.75
C LEU A 33 2.89 -1.54 1.07
N ARG A 34 3.87 -2.27 1.60
CA ARG A 34 5.26 -2.26 1.14
C ARG A 34 5.66 -3.63 0.60
N SER A 35 6.28 -3.63 -0.58
CA SER A 35 6.94 -4.81 -1.14
C SER A 35 8.12 -4.40 -2.02
N ASN A 36 8.85 -5.38 -2.53
CA ASN A 36 9.77 -5.17 -3.63
C ASN A 36 9.04 -4.59 -4.86
N HIS A 37 9.83 -4.04 -5.77
CA HIS A 37 9.33 -3.52 -7.04
C HIS A 37 8.82 -4.68 -7.94
N PRO A 38 7.76 -4.48 -8.75
CA PRO A 38 7.21 -5.49 -9.67
C PRO A 38 8.15 -5.93 -10.79
N SER A 39 9.26 -5.22 -11.02
CA SER A 39 10.25 -5.61 -12.03
C SER A 39 10.71 -7.06 -11.83
N PRO A 40 10.86 -7.85 -12.91
CA PRO A 40 11.31 -9.25 -12.85
C PRO A 40 12.61 -9.43 -12.04
N LEU A 41 13.49 -8.43 -12.07
CA LEU A 41 14.76 -8.46 -11.34
C LEU A 41 14.58 -8.54 -9.82
N SER A 42 13.47 -8.03 -9.26
CA SER A 42 13.24 -7.93 -7.82
C SER A 42 11.97 -8.62 -7.31
N ALA A 43 11.01 -8.91 -8.19
CA ALA A 43 9.66 -9.31 -7.79
C ALA A 43 9.57 -10.57 -6.90
N ARG A 44 10.55 -11.48 -7.03
CA ARG A 44 10.62 -12.75 -6.27
C ARG A 44 11.70 -12.77 -5.20
N ARG A 45 12.54 -11.74 -5.13
CA ARG A 45 13.68 -11.74 -4.21
C ARG A 45 13.19 -11.53 -2.76
N PRO A 46 13.84 -12.14 -1.76
CA PRO A 46 13.69 -11.72 -0.36
C PRO A 46 14.09 -10.23 -0.19
N PRO A 47 13.65 -9.55 0.89
CA PRO A 47 12.87 -10.06 2.03
C PRO A 47 11.35 -10.00 1.84
N VAL A 48 10.82 -9.11 0.98
CA VAL A 48 9.37 -8.94 0.78
C VAL A 48 9.04 -8.99 -0.71
N PRO A 49 8.77 -10.18 -1.27
CA PRO A 49 8.42 -10.33 -2.69
C PRO A 49 7.21 -9.50 -3.09
N PHE A 50 7.22 -8.99 -4.32
CA PHE A 50 6.02 -8.38 -4.93
C PHE A 50 4.99 -9.47 -5.28
N LEU A 51 5.44 -10.58 -5.87
CA LEU A 51 4.56 -11.67 -6.23
C LEU A 51 4.04 -12.35 -4.95
N GLY A 52 2.72 -12.43 -4.83
CA GLY A 52 2.06 -12.98 -3.64
C GLY A 52 1.96 -12.00 -2.46
N CYS A 53 2.29 -10.72 -2.63
CA CYS A 53 2.20 -9.72 -1.54
C CYS A 53 0.78 -9.48 -1.01
N GLY A 54 -0.25 -9.86 -1.78
CA GLY A 54 -1.66 -9.72 -1.40
C GLY A 54 -2.15 -8.28 -1.28
N HIS A 55 -1.44 -7.30 -1.87
CA HIS A 55 -1.74 -5.88 -1.66
C HIS A 55 -3.14 -5.48 -2.12
N PHE A 56 -3.59 -5.95 -3.30
CA PHE A 56 -4.90 -5.59 -3.85
C PHE A 56 -6.07 -6.05 -2.95
N ALA A 57 -5.99 -7.29 -2.45
CA ALA A 57 -6.98 -7.83 -1.50
C ALA A 57 -6.97 -7.03 -0.19
N ARG A 58 -5.78 -6.78 0.37
CA ARG A 58 -5.62 -5.98 1.60
C ARG A 58 -6.12 -4.55 1.44
N ALA A 59 -5.93 -3.94 0.27
CA ALA A 59 -6.45 -2.61 -0.04
C ALA A 59 -7.98 -2.63 -0.05
N ASN A 60 -8.60 -3.57 -0.75
CA ASN A 60 -10.06 -3.70 -0.77
C ASN A 60 -10.64 -4.00 0.62
N ASP A 61 -9.98 -4.83 1.43
CA ASP A 61 -10.42 -5.10 2.80
C ASP A 61 -10.36 -3.85 3.68
N PHE A 62 -9.34 -3.01 3.51
CA PHE A 62 -9.25 -1.74 4.21
C PHE A 62 -10.35 -0.77 3.79
N LEU A 63 -10.55 -0.58 2.47
CA LEU A 63 -11.62 0.28 1.95
C LEU A 63 -12.99 -0.16 2.47
N ARG A 64 -13.29 -1.48 2.41
CA ARG A 64 -14.55 -2.03 2.94
C ARG A 64 -14.74 -1.76 4.43
N ARG A 65 -13.70 -1.93 5.25
CA ARG A 65 -13.76 -1.64 6.70
C ARG A 65 -14.04 -0.17 7.00
N HIS A 66 -13.73 0.72 6.08
CA HIS A 66 -14.00 2.16 6.18
C HIS A 66 -15.23 2.61 5.37
N GLY A 67 -16.06 1.68 4.88
CA GLY A 67 -17.30 1.99 4.18
C GLY A 67 -17.11 2.50 2.75
N VAL A 68 -15.91 2.35 2.18
CA VAL A 68 -15.61 2.71 0.79
C VAL A 68 -15.74 1.47 -0.09
N PRO A 69 -16.42 1.57 -1.25
CA PRO A 69 -16.50 0.47 -2.21
C PRO A 69 -15.11 -0.05 -2.60
N PRO A 70 -14.94 -1.38 -2.78
CA PRO A 70 -13.67 -1.93 -3.24
C PRO A 70 -13.37 -1.46 -4.67
N VAL A 71 -12.08 -1.46 -5.03
CA VAL A 71 -11.63 -1.24 -6.40
C VAL A 71 -11.77 -2.53 -7.19
N ASP A 72 -12.27 -2.41 -8.42
CA ASP A 72 -12.21 -3.45 -9.45
C ASP A 72 -10.86 -3.33 -10.17
N TRP A 73 -9.97 -4.30 -9.95
CA TRP A 73 -8.54 -4.23 -10.29
C TRP A 73 -8.21 -4.86 -11.64
#